data_AF-X1FMK3-F1
#
_entry.id   AF-X1FMK3-F1
#
_cell.length_a   1.000
_cell.length_b   1.000
_cell.length_c   1.000
_cell.angle_alpha   90.00
_cell.angle_beta   90.00
_cell.angle_gamma   90.00
#
_symmetry.space_group_name_H-M   'P 1'
#
loop_
_entity.id
_entity.type
_entity.pdbx_description
1 polymer ?
#
loop_
_entity_poly.entity_id
_entity_poly.type
_entity_poly.pdbx_seq_one_letter_code
_entity_poly.pdbx_strand_id
1 'polypeptide(L)' 'MALIWQDNYVLGLVIGLSLCLTIIAAATIGTLLPLIFTKIKIDPAIAAGPFITTIVDVGSLLIYFSLGTFLFKWFSG' A
#
# COMPACT_ATOMS: atom_id res chain seq x y z
N MET A 1 7.48 -9.48 13.67
CA MET A 1 8.87 -9.93 13.44
C MET A 1 9.91 -8.84 13.63
N ALA A 2 9.73 -7.61 13.12
CA ALA A 2 10.71 -6.53 13.32
C ALA A 2 11.04 -6.23 14.80
N LEU A 3 10.03 -6.21 15.69
CA LEU A 3 10.25 -5.99 17.14
C LEU A 3 11.11 -7.07 17.80
N ILE A 4 10.93 -8.32 17.38
CA ILE A 4 11.60 -9.50 17.96
C ILE A 4 13.01 -9.67 17.38
N TRP A 5 13.26 -9.13 16.18
CA TRP A 5 14.50 -9.36 15.44
C TRP A 5 15.46 -8.16 15.46
N GLN A 6 14.95 -6.93 15.62
CA GLN A 6 15.76 -5.71 15.68
C GLN A 6 15.83 -5.10 17.09
N ASP A 7 15.16 -5.67 18.10
CA ASP A 7 15.05 -5.14 19.47
C ASP A 7 14.71 -3.64 19.53
N ASN A 8 14.06 -3.13 18.47
CA ASN A 8 13.78 -1.72 18.30
C ASN A 8 12.27 -1.50 18.28
N TYR A 9 11.77 -1.06 19.43
CA TYR A 9 10.35 -0.79 19.65
C TYR A 9 9.78 0.26 18.67
N VAL A 10 10.58 1.27 18.31
CA VAL A 10 10.17 2.34 17.39
C VAL A 10 9.99 1.78 15.98
N LEU A 11 10.94 0.98 15.49
CA LEU A 11 10.83 0.34 14.18
C LEU A 11 9.63 -0.61 14.11
N GLY A 12 9.40 -1.42 15.14
CA GLY A 12 8.24 -2.31 15.20
C GLY A 12 6.91 -1.56 15.12
N LEU A 13 6.77 -0.45 15.86
CA LEU A 13 5.58 0.39 15.88
C LEU A 13 5.35 1.11 14.54
N VAL A 14 6.41 1.67 13.95
CA VAL A 14 6.35 2.32 12.63
C VAL A 14 5.92 1.35 11.55
N ILE A 15 6.51 0.15 11.50
CA ILE A 15 6.17 -0.86 10.51
C ILE A 15 4.71 -1.32 10.68
N GLY A 16 4.27 -1.59 11.92
CA GLY A 16 2.90 -2.01 12.20
C GLY A 16 1.85 -0.96 11.76
N LEU A 17 2.05 0.30 12.13
CA LEU A 17 1.17 1.40 11.73
C LEU A 17 1.18 1.64 10.22
N SER A 18 2.36 1.62 9.60
CA SER A 18 2.47 1.80 8.14
C SER A 18 1.74 0.71 7.38
N LEU A 19 1.83 -0.56 7.82
CA LEU A 19 1.11 -1.69 7.22
C LEU A 19 -0.41 -1.53 7.34
N CYS A 20 -0.92 -1.19 8.52
CA CYS A 20 -2.35 -0.97 8.70
C CYS A 20 -2.90 0.10 7.75
N LEU A 21 -2.23 1.26 7.67
CA LEU A 21 -2.63 2.35 6.78
C LEU A 21 -2.48 1.98 5.30
N THR A 22 -1.43 1.23 4.96
CA THR A 22 -1.20 0.74 3.60
C THR A 22 -2.32 -0.18 3.14
N ILE A 23 -2.77 -1.12 3.99
CA ILE A 23 -3.85 -2.06 3.63
C ILE A 23 -5.15 -1.31 3.33
N ILE A 24 -5.49 -0.28 4.13
CA ILE A 24 -6.68 0.55 3.92
C ILE A 24 -6.57 1.31 2.58
N ALA A 25 -5.41 1.91 2.31
CA ALA A 25 -5.16 2.62 1.07
C ALA A 25 -5.16 1.69 -0.16
N ALA A 26 -4.56 0.51 -0.04
CA ALA A 26 -4.53 -0.51 -1.09
C ALA A 26 -5.93 -1.04 -1.41
N ALA A 27 -6.78 -1.27 -0.41
CA ALA A 27 -8.18 -1.66 -0.63
C ALA A 27 -8.97 -0.55 -1.35
N THR A 28 -8.69 0.70 -1.02
CA THR A 28 -9.29 1.87 -1.68
C THR A 28 -8.85 1.97 -3.13
N ILE A 29 -7.56 1.79 -3.43
CA ILE A 29 -7.04 1.79 -4.81
C ILE A 29 -7.55 0.58 -5.60
N GLY A 30 -7.59 -0.60 -5.00
CA GLY A 30 -8.08 -1.82 -5.65
C GLY A 30 -9.54 -1.73 -6.08
N THR A 31 -10.36 -0.92 -5.40
CA THR A 31 -11.76 -0.67 -5.76
C THR A 31 -11.94 0.54 -6.69
N LEU A 32 -11.08 1.57 -6.57
CA LEU A 32 -11.10 2.74 -7.43
C LEU A 32 -10.55 2.47 -8.83
N LEU A 33 -9.53 1.62 -8.97
CA LEU A 33 -8.86 1.36 -10.24
C LEU A 33 -9.81 0.74 -11.29
N PRO A 34 -10.65 -0.28 -10.97
CA PRO A 34 -11.68 -0.76 -11.89
C PRO A 34 -12.70 0.33 -12.26
N LEU A 35 -13.15 1.13 -11.29
CA LEU A 35 -14.09 2.23 -11.53
C LEU A 35 -13.53 3.28 -12.49
N ILE A 36 -12.24 3.61 -12.35
CA ILE A 36 -11.54 4.52 -13.25
C ILE A 36 -11.50 3.92 -14.66
N PHE A 37 -11.12 2.65 -14.82
CA PHE A 37 -11.09 1.99 -16.13
C PHE A 37 -12.45 1.98 -16.83
N THR A 38 -13.53 1.69 -16.11
CA THR A 38 -14.90 1.78 -16.65
C THR A 38 -15.24 3.20 -17.10
N LYS A 39 -14.73 4.25 -16.42
CA LYS A 39 -14.93 5.64 -16.84
C LYS A 39 -14.16 6.02 -18.11
N ILE A 40 -12.99 5.42 -18.36
CA ILE A 40 -12.21 5.66 -19.59
C ILE A 40 -12.65 4.77 -20.76
N LYS A 41 -13.77 4.03 -20.63
CA LYS A 41 -14.28 3.06 -21.61
C LYS A 41 -13.30 1.90 -21.90
N ILE A 42 -12.35 1.65 -20.99
CA ILE A 42 -11.53 0.45 -21.03
C ILE A 42 -12.34 -0.64 -20.33
N ASP A 43 -12.61 -1.73 -21.04
CA ASP A 43 -13.41 -2.81 -20.49
C ASP A 43 -12.66 -3.44 -19.29
N PRO A 44 -13.21 -3.32 -18.06
CA PRO A 44 -12.57 -3.87 -16.88
C PRO A 44 -12.42 -5.39 -17.00
N ALA A 45 -13.21 -6.10 -17.79
CA ALA A 45 -13.03 -7.54 -18.00
C ALA A 45 -11.72 -7.88 -18.72
N ILE A 46 -11.23 -6.98 -19.57
CA ILE A 46 -9.96 -7.14 -20.32
C ILE A 46 -8.78 -6.72 -19.44
N ALA A 47 -8.95 -5.67 -18.63
CA ALA A 47 -7.91 -5.16 -17.72
C ALA A 47 -7.80 -5.96 -16.41
N ALA A 48 -8.88 -6.58 -15.94
CA ALA A 48 -8.96 -7.32 -14.67
C ALA A 48 -8.19 -8.65 -14.63
N GLY A 49 -7.51 -8.99 -15.72
CA GLY A 49 -6.47 -10.02 -15.71
C GLY A 49 -5.22 -9.57 -14.93
N PRO A 50 -4.01 -10.03 -15.32
CA PRO A 50 -2.76 -9.77 -14.59
C PRO A 50 -2.36 -8.28 -14.49
N PHE A 51 -3.06 -7.38 -15.18
CA PHE A 51 -2.74 -5.96 -15.23
C PHE A 51 -3.28 -5.17 -14.01
N ILE A 52 -4.53 -5.41 -13.60
CA ILE A 52 -5.07 -4.74 -12.40
C ILE A 52 -4.31 -5.17 -11.16
N THR A 53 -4.02 -6.47 -11.00
CA THR A 53 -3.30 -6.98 -9.83
C THR A 53 -1.88 -6.43 -9.75
N THR A 54 -1.16 -6.28 -10.86
CA THR A 54 0.18 -5.67 -10.88
C THR A 54 0.17 -4.18 -10.56
N ILE A 55 -0.81 -3.41 -11.04
CA ILE A 55 -0.94 -2.00 -10.68
C ILE A 55 -1.25 -1.86 -9.18
N VAL A 56 -2.17 -2.68 -8.65
CA VAL A 56 -2.49 -2.66 -7.22
C VAL A 56 -1.28 -3.07 -6.38
N ASP A 57 -0.52 -4.07 -6.82
CA ASP A 57 0.70 -4.52 -6.13
C ASP A 57 1.74 -3.39 -6.07
N VAL A 58 2.11 -2.80 -7.21
CA VAL A 58 3.05 -1.66 -7.28
C VAL A 58 2.53 -0.45 -6.49
N GLY A 59 1.25 -0.12 -6.63
CA GLY A 59 0.61 0.99 -5.92
C GLY A 59 0.65 0.81 -4.39
N SER A 60 0.37 -0.41 -3.92
CA SER A 60 0.42 -0.74 -2.49
C SER A 60 1.85 -0.68 -1.93
N LEU A 61 2.86 -1.13 -2.70
CA LEU A 61 4.27 -1.01 -2.30
C LEU A 61 4.71 0.46 -2.20
N LEU A 62 4.32 1.30 -3.16
CA LEU A 62 4.64 2.73 -3.14
C LEU A 62 4.04 3.42 -1.91
N ILE A 63 2.81 3.09 -1.56
CA ILE A 63 2.17 3.61 -0.35
C ILE A 63 2.89 3.11 0.90
N TYR A 64 3.24 1.82 0.94
CA TYR A 64 3.97 1.25 2.06
C TYR A 64 5.29 1.96 2.32
N PHE A 65 6.12 2.13 1.29
CA PHE A 65 7.40 2.81 1.43
C PHE A 65 7.23 4.30 1.74
N SER A 66 6.24 4.97 1.14
CA SER A 66 5.95 6.39 1.40
C SER A 66 5.51 6.62 2.85
N LEU A 67 4.50 5.88 3.32
CA LEU A 67 4.01 5.96 4.70
C LEU A 67 5.04 5.48 5.71
N GLY A 68 5.76 4.40 5.42
CA GLY A 68 6.84 3.90 6.25
C GLY A 68 7.94 4.94 6.43
N THR A 69 8.37 5.59 5.34
CA THR A 69 9.39 6.67 5.40
C THR A 69 8.87 7.88 6.16
N PHE A 70 7.63 8.28 5.91
CA PHE A 70 7.00 9.42 6.60
C PHE A 70 6.88 9.18 8.10
N LEU A 71 6.33 8.04 8.51
CA LEU A 71 6.17 7.66 9.93
C LEU A 71 7.52 7.44 10.61
N PHE A 72 8.49 6.82 9.92
CA PHE A 72 9.83 6.64 10.47
C PHE A 72 10.50 7.99 10.74
N LYS A 73 10.43 8.92 9.78
CA LYS A 73 10.97 10.27 9.95
C LYS A 73 10.27 11.04 11.08
N TRP A 74 8.94 10.87 11.21
CA TRP A 74 8.16 11.47 12.29
C TRP A 74 8.58 10.97 13.68
N PHE A 75 8.81 9.67 13.83
CA PHE A 75 9.20 9.06 15.11
C PHE A 75 10.71 9.15 15.40
N SER A 76 11.56 9.32 14.38
CA SER A 76 13.01 9.47 14.51
C SER A 76 13.47 10.93 14.63
N GLY A 77 12.54 11.89 14.56
CA GLY A 77 12.78 13.32 14.75
C GLY A 77 12.62 13.77 16.19
#